data_AF-A0A9Q4FV55-F1
#
_entry.id   AF-A0A9Q4FV55-F1
#
_cell.length_a   1.000
_cell.length_b   1.000
_cell.length_c   1.000
_cell.angle_alpha   90.00
_cell.angle_beta   90.00
_cell.angle_gamma   90.00
#
_symmetry.space_group_name_H-M   'P 1'
#
loop_
_entity.id
_entity.type
_entity.pdbx_description
1 polymer ?
#
loop_
_entity_poly.entity_id
_entity_poly.type
_entity_poly.pdbx_seq_one_letter_code
_entity_poly.pdbx_strand_id
1 'polypeptide(L)' 'MIFTAFENLGSGEAFIIINDHDPRPLQYQFAAEYPDQVDWAYEAQGPEVWQVRVTRRAA' A
#
# COMPACT_ATOMS: atom_id res chain seq x y z
N MET A 1 8.04 9.35 5.73
CA MET A 1 6.99 9.45 4.69
C MET A 1 6.70 8.03 4.19
N ILE A 2 5.60 7.78 3.48
CA ILE A 2 5.00 6.44 3.35
C ILE A 2 5.93 5.30 2.86
N PHE A 3 6.89 5.59 1.98
CA PHE A 3 7.90 4.61 1.54
C PHE A 3 8.83 4.17 2.67
N THR A 4 9.29 5.11 3.49
CA THR A 4 10.05 4.79 4.71
C THR A 4 9.24 3.93 5.67
N ALA A 5 7.92 4.13 5.76
CA ALA A 5 7.07 3.27 6.58
C ALA A 5 7.04 1.84 6.03
N PHE A 6 6.95 1.68 4.70
CA PHE A 6 7.02 0.39 4.02
C PHE A 6 8.37 -0.31 4.19
N GLU A 7 9.48 0.40 4.07
CA GLU A 7 10.83 -0.15 4.22
C GLU A 7 11.10 -0.69 5.63
N ASN A 8 10.43 -0.11 6.64
CA ASN A 8 10.51 -0.54 8.03
C ASN A 8 9.57 -1.72 8.36
N LEU A 9 8.67 -2.12 7.45
CA LEU A 9 7.84 -3.30 7.66
C LEU A 9 8.69 -4.57 7.61
N GLY A 10 8.44 -5.48 8.55
CA GLY A 10 8.87 -6.86 8.46
C GLY A 10 8.16 -7.62 7.34
N SER A 11 8.65 -8.82 7.07
CA SER A 11 8.03 -9.77 6.14
C SER A 11 6.60 -10.12 6.58
N GLY A 12 5.62 -9.90 5.70
CA GLY A 12 4.20 -10.10 5.97
C GLY A 12 3.52 -9.00 6.78
N GLU A 13 4.26 -7.99 7.24
CA GLU A 13 3.68 -6.83 7.92
C GLU A 13 3.05 -5.87 6.90
N ALA A 14 2.10 -5.07 7.39
CA ALA A 14 1.32 -4.16 6.57
C ALA A 14 0.96 -2.88 7.33
N PHE A 15 0.66 -1.83 6.59
CA PHE A 15 -0.07 -0.66 7.08
C PHE A 15 -1.31 -0.39 6.22
N ILE A 16 -2.16 0.50 6.71
CA ILE A 16 -3.36 0.95 6.02
C ILE A 16 -3.18 2.39 5.53
N ILE A 17 -3.52 2.63 4.27
CA ILE A 17 -3.70 3.95 3.69
C ILE A 17 -5.18 4.27 3.74
N ILE A 18 -5.54 5.42 4.31
CA ILE A 18 -6.89 5.97 4.30
C ILE A 18 -6.83 7.30 3.55
N ASN A 19 -7.62 7.43 2.49
CA ASN A 19 -7.59 8.59 1.61
C ASN A 19 -9.01 8.98 1.18
N ASP A 20 -9.23 10.25 0.85
CA ASP A 20 -10.50 10.80 0.35
C ASP A 20 -10.72 10.50 -1.15
N HIS A 21 -9.69 10.03 -1.83
CA HIS A 21 -9.73 9.60 -3.23
C HIS A 21 -8.89 8.34 -3.45
N ASP A 22 -9.12 7.68 -4.59
CA ASP A 22 -8.41 6.47 -4.98
C ASP A 22 -6.89 6.68 -5.09
N PRO A 23 -6.07 5.99 -4.27
CA PRO A 23 -4.62 6.13 -4.26
C PRO A 23 -3.90 5.40 -5.42
N ARG A 24 -4.56 5.15 -6.56
CA ARG A 24 -3.99 4.54 -7.78
C ARG A 24 -2.60 5.08 -8.17
N PRO A 25 -2.33 6.40 -8.21
CA PRO A 25 -0.99 6.89 -8.57
C PRO A 25 0.10 6.34 -7.64
N LEU A 26 -0.20 6.24 -6.34
CA LEU A 26 0.72 5.70 -5.34
C LEU A 26 0.92 4.19 -5.51
N GLN A 27 -0.15 3.46 -5.88
CA GLN A 27 -0.04 2.03 -6.23
C GLN A 27 0.99 1.80 -7.34
N TYR A 28 0.91 2.57 -8.43
CA TYR A 28 1.86 2.45 -9.54
C TYR A 28 3.29 2.78 -9.11
N GLN A 29 3.46 3.77 -8.25
CA GLN A 29 4.78 4.11 -7.72
C GLN A 29 5.36 2.97 -6.86
N PHE A 30 4.57 2.36 -5.96
CA PHE A 30 4.99 1.19 -5.20
C PHE A 30 5.36 0.00 -6.10
N ALA A 31 4.58 -0.26 -7.15
CA ALA A 31 4.87 -1.34 -8.08
C ALA A 31 6.16 -1.11 -8.89
N ALA A 32 6.50 0.14 -9.17
CA ALA A 32 7.73 0.51 -9.87
C ALA A 32 8.98 0.45 -8.95
N GLU A 33 8.87 0.91 -7.71
CA GLU A 33 9.98 0.96 -6.75
C GLU A 33 10.24 -0.38 -6.05
N TYR A 34 9.19 -1.17 -5.81
CA TYR A 34 9.24 -2.45 -5.06
C TYR A 34 8.59 -3.59 -5.84
N PRO A 35 9.10 -3.92 -7.05
CA PRO A 35 8.55 -4.98 -7.87
C PRO A 35 8.56 -6.31 -7.10
N ASP A 36 7.43 -7.03 -7.17
CA ASP A 36 7.17 -8.31 -6.50
C ASP A 36 7.31 -8.33 -4.96
N GLN A 37 7.58 -7.20 -4.34
CA GLN A 37 7.76 -7.06 -2.89
C GLN A 37 6.56 -6.45 -2.18
N VAL A 38 5.65 -5.85 -2.93
CA VAL A 38 4.45 -5.19 -2.40
C VAL A 38 3.19 -5.94 -2.79
N ASP A 39 2.29 -6.09 -1.82
CA ASP A 39 0.92 -6.51 -2.05
C ASP A 39 -0.03 -5.35 -1.74
N TRP A 40 -0.97 -5.09 -2.65
CA TRP A 40 -1.87 -3.93 -2.61
C TRP A 40 -3.32 -4.40 -2.66
N ALA A 41 -4.00 -4.33 -1.51
CA ALA A 41 -5.37 -4.81 -1.37
C ALA A 41 -6.30 -3.68 -0.93
N TYR A 42 -7.37 -3.45 -1.69
CA TYR A 42 -8.41 -2.51 -1.26
C TYR A 42 -9.29 -3.15 -0.18
N GLU A 43 -9.37 -2.50 0.99
CA GLU A 43 -10.33 -2.83 2.05
C GLU A 43 -11.63 -2.02 1.90
N ALA A 44 -11.56 -0.81 1.31
CA ALA A 44 -12.72 0.00 0.94
C ALA A 44 -12.44 0.80 -0.34
N GLN A 45 -13.44 0.91 -1.23
CA GLN A 45 -13.32 1.54 -2.55
C GLN A 45 -14.36 2.65 -2.76
N GLY A 46 -14.36 3.65 -1.89
CA GLY A 46 -15.18 4.86 -2.03
C GLY A 46 -16.71 4.61 -2.07
N PRO A 47 -17.52 5.67 -2.26
CA PRO A 47 -17.11 7.08 -2.32
C PRO A 47 -16.82 7.72 -0.95
N GLU A 48 -17.20 7.05 0.15
CA GLU A 48 -17.05 7.59 1.51
C GLU A 48 -15.60 7.58 2.00
N VAL A 49 -14.85 6.53 1.66
CA VAL A 49 -13.44 6.38 2.02
C VAL A 49 -12.74 5.40 1.09
N TRP A 50 -11.48 5.66 0.78
CA TRP A 50 -10.59 4.72 0.13
C TRP A 50 -9.62 4.16 1.15
N GLN A 51 -9.72 2.86 1.40
CA GLN A 51 -8.86 2.16 2.34
C GLN A 51 -8.09 1.07 1.61
N VAL A 52 -6.77 1.11 1.73
CA VAL A 52 -5.88 0.13 1.12
C VAL A 52 -4.94 -0.44 2.16
N ARG A 53 -4.86 -1.76 2.23
CA ARG A 53 -3.81 -2.49 2.92
C ARG A 53 -2.62 -2.67 2.00
N VAL A 54 -1.47 -2.15 2.44
CA VAL A 54 -0.18 -2.30 1.75
C VAL A 54 0.68 -3.23 2.59
N THR A 55 0.99 -4.41 2.04
CA THR A 55 1.74 -5.46 2.74
C THR A 55 3.11 -5.65 2.09
N ARG A 56 4.15 -5.82 2.91
CA ARG A 56 5.46 -6.25 2.41
C ARG A 56 5.47 -7.77 2.29
N ARG A 57 5.65 -8.29 1.09
CA ARG A 57 5.69 -9.74 0.84
C ARG A 57 6.90 -10.37 1.52
N ALA A 58 6.73 -11.61 1.97
CA ALA A 58 7.84 -12.44 2.40
C ALA A 58 8.68 -12.82 1.18
N ALA A 59 10.01 -12.68 1.32
CA ALA A 59 10.96 -13.28 0.39
C ALA A 59 10.93 -14.81 0.51
#